data_AF-A0A848P4W2-F1
#
_entry.id   AF-A0A848P4W2-F1
#
_cell.length_a   1.000
_cell.length_b   1.000
_cell.length_c   1.000
_cell.angle_alpha   90.00
_cell.angle_beta   90.00
_cell.angle_gamma   90.00
#
_symmetry.space_group_name_H-M   'P 1'
#
loop_
_entity.id
_entity.type
_entity.pdbx_description
1 polymer ?
#
loop_
_entity_poly.entity_id
_entity_poly.type
_entity_poly.pdbx_seq_one_letter_code
_entity_poly.pdbx_strand_id
1 'polypeptide(L)'
;MRYIPTSAVVVEKLKQAAKQAKRKYKIPHSEALNRVARGEGYDHWHHVTLCARETERQAALPSLVSECQRAMEAALAGRPICTITGPEILPDGPLILFSTVDGDAWLLEPNERVCTCLAWRGAPGDFGITETGQHTSIEWGGSYELQGNFFSVNMDNGEIGVRTISGYPIGELRQAVKKSLSFDAAMNDIFGGRGGMDLTDEVIADLVRQGWSQDELTKARRDGAIYSPARDSLLYPAMSDLG
;
A
#
# COMPACT_ATOMS: atom_id res chain seq x y z
N MET A 1 -20.61 21.35 -19.78
CA MET A 1 -21.33 20.43 -18.87
C MET A 1 -20.45 20.15 -17.67
N ARG A 2 -20.94 20.38 -16.46
CA ARG A 2 -20.22 20.12 -15.20
C ARG A 2 -20.47 18.66 -14.78
N TYR A 3 -19.42 17.91 -14.47
CA TYR A 3 -19.58 16.56 -13.91
C TYR A 3 -20.26 16.59 -12.54
N ILE A 4 -21.25 15.72 -12.35
CA ILE A 4 -21.95 15.50 -11.08
C ILE A 4 -21.82 14.00 -10.75
N PRO A 5 -21.21 13.61 -9.61
CA PRO A 5 -21.15 12.21 -9.20
C PRO A 5 -22.56 11.59 -9.14
N THR A 6 -22.81 10.59 -9.99
CA THR A 6 -24.17 10.07 -10.23
C THR A 6 -24.16 8.54 -10.14
N SER A 7 -24.51 8.00 -8.98
CA SER A 7 -24.58 6.54 -8.79
C SER A 7 -25.82 5.92 -9.44
N ALA A 8 -25.80 4.60 -9.67
CA ALA A 8 -26.96 3.87 -10.17
C ALA A 8 -28.22 4.08 -9.30
N VAL A 9 -28.05 4.19 -7.98
CA VAL A 9 -29.14 4.49 -7.04
C VAL A 9 -29.75 5.87 -7.30
N VAL A 10 -28.92 6.88 -7.57
CA VAL A 10 -29.39 8.22 -7.94
C VAL A 10 -30.16 8.16 -9.26
N VAL A 11 -29.62 7.48 -10.28
CA VAL A 11 -30.29 7.32 -11.58
C VAL A 11 -31.68 6.69 -11.42
N GLU A 12 -31.81 5.64 -10.61
CA GLU A 12 -33.10 4.99 -10.35
C GLU A 12 -34.08 5.90 -9.60
N LYS A 13 -33.60 6.67 -8.61
CA LYS A 13 -34.42 7.68 -7.93
C LYS A 13 -34.96 8.73 -8.92
N LEU A 14 -34.10 9.22 -9.83
CA LEU A 14 -34.52 10.20 -10.85
C LEU A 14 -35.53 9.59 -11.84
N LYS A 15 -35.35 8.33 -12.25
CA LYS A 15 -36.34 7.62 -13.10
C LYS A 15 -37.69 7.47 -12.39
N GLN A 16 -37.68 7.14 -11.09
CA GLN A 16 -38.92 7.03 -10.29
C GLN A 16 -39.62 8.39 -10.16
N ALA A 17 -38.88 9.46 -9.87
CA ALA A 17 -39.40 10.82 -9.83
C ALA A 17 -39.98 11.24 -11.20
N ALA A 18 -39.31 10.89 -12.30
CA ALA A 18 -39.81 11.18 -13.65
C ALA A 18 -41.11 10.41 -13.98
N LYS A 19 -41.27 9.17 -13.50
CA LYS A 19 -42.54 8.43 -13.62
C LYS A 19 -43.68 9.13 -12.87
N GLN A 20 -43.42 9.66 -11.68
CA GLN A 20 -44.40 10.43 -10.91
C GLN A 20 -44.73 11.76 -11.60
N ALA A 21 -43.73 12.50 -12.07
CA ALA A 21 -43.90 13.75 -12.79
C ALA A 21 -44.70 13.58 -14.10
N LYS A 22 -44.43 12.51 -14.86
CA LYS A 22 -45.19 12.13 -16.05
C LYS A 22 -46.69 12.03 -15.75
N ARG A 23 -47.06 11.33 -14.66
CA ARG A 23 -48.46 11.15 -14.25
C ARG A 23 -49.10 12.45 -13.76
N LYS A 24 -48.37 13.20 -12.93
CA LYS A 24 -48.85 14.46 -12.32
C LYS A 24 -49.09 15.56 -13.35
N TYR A 25 -48.17 15.73 -14.29
CA TYR A 25 -48.20 16.84 -15.26
C TYR A 25 -48.72 16.42 -16.65
N LYS A 26 -49.02 15.12 -16.86
CA LYS A 26 -49.49 14.56 -18.14
C LYS A 26 -48.59 14.91 -19.34
N ILE A 27 -47.27 14.96 -19.11
CA ILE A 27 -46.25 15.25 -20.12
C ILE A 27 -45.61 13.97 -20.68
N PRO A 28 -44.96 14.00 -21.85
CA PRO A 28 -44.14 12.90 -22.35
C PRO A 28 -43.05 12.49 -21.34
N HIS A 29 -42.69 11.21 -21.34
CA HIS A 29 -41.71 10.70 -20.37
C HIS A 29 -40.32 11.34 -20.52
N SER A 30 -39.89 11.58 -21.77
CA SER A 30 -38.63 12.27 -22.07
C SER A 30 -38.59 13.68 -21.49
N GLU A 31 -39.70 14.41 -21.57
CA GLU A 31 -39.83 15.75 -20.97
C GLU A 31 -39.81 15.67 -19.45
N ALA A 32 -40.49 14.68 -18.86
CA ALA A 32 -40.45 14.45 -17.41
C ALA A 32 -39.03 14.15 -16.90
N LEU A 33 -38.25 13.36 -17.64
CA LEU A 33 -36.85 13.07 -17.30
C LEU A 33 -35.98 14.33 -17.34
N ASN A 34 -36.10 15.14 -18.40
CA ASN A 34 -35.38 16.41 -18.50
C ASN A 34 -35.76 17.38 -17.40
N ARG A 35 -37.05 17.44 -17.04
CA ARG A 35 -37.55 18.31 -15.96
C ARG A 35 -36.99 17.93 -14.59
N VAL A 36 -36.98 16.63 -14.27
CA VAL A 36 -36.41 16.12 -13.02
C VAL A 36 -34.90 16.34 -12.99
N ALA A 37 -34.19 16.05 -14.09
CA ALA A 37 -32.75 16.26 -14.19
C ALA A 37 -32.37 17.74 -13.90
N ARG A 38 -33.10 18.70 -14.49
CA ARG A 38 -32.88 20.13 -14.22
C ARG A 38 -33.15 20.55 -12.78
N GLY A 39 -34.14 19.93 -12.14
CA GLY A 39 -34.43 20.16 -10.73
C GLY A 39 -33.26 19.78 -9.80
N GLU A 40 -32.42 18.85 -10.23
CA GLU A 40 -31.28 18.31 -9.47
C GLU A 40 -29.93 18.87 -9.97
N GLY A 41 -29.96 19.95 -10.76
CA GLY A 41 -28.75 20.64 -11.22
C GLY A 41 -28.12 20.11 -12.51
N TYR A 42 -28.75 19.15 -13.20
CA TYR A 42 -28.29 18.67 -14.50
C TYR A 42 -28.93 19.45 -15.67
N ASP A 43 -28.20 19.65 -16.78
CA ASP A 43 -28.75 20.33 -17.96
C ASP A 43 -29.96 19.60 -18.62
N HIS A 44 -29.91 18.27 -18.72
CA HIS A 44 -30.95 17.39 -19.28
C HIS A 44 -30.67 15.91 -18.95
N TRP A 45 -31.58 14.99 -19.29
CA TRP A 45 -31.44 13.57 -18.99
C TRP A 45 -30.16 12.93 -19.57
N HIS A 46 -29.77 13.32 -20.78
CA HIS A 46 -28.51 12.83 -21.34
C HIS A 46 -27.26 13.26 -20.53
N HIS A 47 -27.33 14.38 -19.79
CA HIS A 47 -26.26 14.76 -18.86
C HIS A 47 -26.15 13.78 -17.69
N VAL A 48 -27.31 13.36 -17.14
CA VAL A 48 -27.38 12.34 -16.09
C VAL A 48 -26.74 11.04 -16.57
N THR A 49 -27.05 10.59 -17.78
CA THR A 49 -26.48 9.33 -18.31
C THR A 49 -24.97 9.43 -18.57
N LEU A 50 -24.48 10.58 -19.05
CA LEU A 50 -23.04 10.80 -19.22
C LEU A 50 -22.32 10.82 -17.86
N CYS A 51 -22.88 11.53 -16.88
CA CYS A 51 -22.34 11.57 -15.52
C CYS A 51 -22.37 10.20 -14.84
N ALA A 52 -23.43 9.42 -15.02
CA ALA A 52 -23.54 8.06 -14.48
C ALA A 52 -22.50 7.12 -15.11
N ARG A 53 -22.36 7.16 -16.44
CA ARG A 53 -21.35 6.36 -17.16
C ARG A 53 -19.94 6.73 -16.72
N GLU A 54 -19.67 8.01 -16.53
CA GLU A 54 -18.36 8.49 -16.05
C GLU A 54 -18.12 8.07 -14.60
N THR A 55 -19.14 8.09 -13.75
CA THR A 55 -19.06 7.60 -12.36
C THR A 55 -18.74 6.09 -12.34
N GLU A 56 -19.43 5.30 -13.16
CA GLU A 56 -19.15 3.86 -13.30
C GLU A 56 -17.74 3.59 -13.85
N ARG A 57 -17.31 4.37 -14.84
CA ARG A 57 -15.97 4.26 -15.42
C ARG A 57 -14.89 4.56 -14.37
N GLN A 58 -15.08 5.61 -13.57
CA GLN A 58 -14.15 5.96 -12.49
C GLN A 58 -14.13 4.90 -11.40
N ALA A 59 -15.28 4.35 -11.02
CA ALA A 59 -15.37 3.26 -10.03
C ALA A 59 -14.75 1.94 -10.51
N ALA A 60 -14.64 1.73 -11.83
CA ALA A 60 -14.02 0.55 -12.42
C ALA A 60 -12.49 0.67 -12.60
N LEU A 61 -11.91 1.86 -12.35
CA LEU A 61 -10.47 2.02 -12.39
C LEU A 61 -9.83 1.43 -11.12
N PRO A 62 -8.62 0.84 -11.23
CA PRO A 62 -7.83 0.49 -10.07
C PRO A 62 -7.66 1.71 -9.15
N SER A 63 -7.88 1.52 -7.86
CA SER A 63 -7.91 2.58 -6.84
C SER A 63 -7.21 2.07 -5.60
N LEU A 64 -6.24 2.83 -5.10
CA LEU A 64 -5.52 2.51 -3.86
C LEU A 64 -6.48 2.53 -2.67
N VAL A 65 -7.44 3.46 -2.65
CA VAL A 65 -8.47 3.49 -1.59
C VAL A 65 -9.23 2.18 -1.56
N SER A 66 -9.61 1.65 -2.73
CA SER A 66 -10.31 0.37 -2.83
C SER A 66 -9.44 -0.81 -2.40
N GLU A 67 -8.14 -0.81 -2.71
CA GLU A 67 -7.20 -1.82 -2.20
C GLU A 67 -7.10 -1.78 -0.67
N CYS A 68 -6.94 -0.59 -0.09
CA CYS A 68 -6.85 -0.38 1.36
C CYS A 68 -8.13 -0.84 2.07
N GLN A 69 -9.29 -0.53 1.50
CA GLN A 69 -10.58 -0.97 2.01
C GLN A 69 -10.65 -2.51 2.06
N ARG A 70 -10.20 -3.21 1.01
CA ARG A 70 -10.19 -4.68 1.00
C ARG A 70 -9.25 -5.28 2.02
N ALA A 71 -8.07 -4.69 2.24
CA ALA A 71 -7.13 -5.15 3.27
C ALA A 71 -7.69 -4.96 4.68
N MET A 72 -8.31 -3.80 4.94
CA MET A 72 -9.03 -3.53 6.18
C MET A 72 -10.18 -4.53 6.40
N GLU A 73 -11.04 -4.74 5.39
CA GLU A 73 -12.14 -5.71 5.47
C GLU A 73 -11.63 -7.14 5.69
N ALA A 74 -10.48 -7.51 5.11
CA ALA A 74 -9.86 -8.80 5.35
C ALA A 74 -9.40 -8.95 6.81
N ALA A 75 -8.75 -7.93 7.38
CA ALA A 75 -8.38 -7.91 8.80
C ALA A 75 -9.59 -8.05 9.72
N LEU A 76 -10.65 -7.25 9.50
CA LEU A 76 -11.87 -7.31 10.30
C LEU A 76 -12.57 -8.67 10.22
N ALA A 77 -12.38 -9.40 9.12
CA ALA A 77 -12.87 -10.76 8.93
C ALA A 77 -11.89 -11.86 9.42
N GLY A 78 -10.74 -11.49 10.01
CA GLY A 78 -9.70 -12.43 10.43
C GLY A 78 -9.04 -13.19 9.27
N ARG A 79 -9.11 -12.67 8.04
CA ARG A 79 -8.43 -13.24 6.88
C ARG A 79 -7.08 -12.56 6.69
N PRO A 80 -5.96 -13.30 6.79
CA PRO A 80 -4.67 -12.75 6.43
C PRO A 80 -4.56 -12.63 4.90
N ILE A 81 -4.10 -11.48 4.43
CA ILE A 81 -3.71 -11.26 3.04
C ILE A 81 -2.32 -10.60 3.01
N CYS A 82 -1.63 -10.76 1.89
CA CYS A 82 -0.44 -9.98 1.57
C CYS A 82 -0.43 -9.75 0.05
N THR A 83 -0.68 -8.52 -0.37
CA THR A 83 -0.83 -8.13 -1.77
C THR A 83 0.11 -6.99 -2.12
N ILE A 84 0.63 -7.01 -3.34
CA ILE A 84 1.49 -5.95 -3.89
C ILE A 84 0.66 -5.21 -4.94
N THR A 85 0.61 -3.88 -4.87
CA THR A 85 -0.12 -3.09 -5.88
C THR A 85 0.60 -3.13 -7.23
N GLY A 86 -0.16 -3.11 -8.32
CA GLY A 86 0.39 -2.99 -9.66
C GLY A 86 0.60 -1.52 -10.08
N PRO A 87 1.31 -1.30 -11.20
CA PRO A 87 1.57 0.03 -11.75
C PRO A 87 0.31 0.78 -12.19
N GLU A 88 -0.80 0.07 -12.37
CA GLU A 88 -2.11 0.65 -12.67
C GLU A 88 -2.73 1.45 -11.51
N ILE A 89 -2.25 1.23 -10.28
CA ILE A 89 -2.66 1.98 -9.08
C ILE A 89 -1.68 3.11 -8.78
N LEU A 90 -0.38 2.81 -8.78
CA LEU A 90 0.68 3.78 -8.51
C LEU A 90 1.84 3.59 -9.51
N PRO A 91 2.08 4.56 -10.41
CA PRO A 91 3.17 4.45 -11.37
C PRO A 91 4.56 4.61 -10.73
N ASP A 92 4.65 5.30 -9.59
CA ASP A 92 5.92 5.63 -8.93
C ASP A 92 6.50 4.46 -8.11
N GLY A 93 5.72 3.39 -7.90
CA GLY A 93 6.22 2.18 -7.26
C GLY A 93 5.11 1.34 -6.63
N PRO A 94 5.35 0.02 -6.48
CA PRO A 94 4.42 -0.87 -5.82
C PRO A 94 4.39 -0.65 -4.30
N LEU A 95 3.19 -0.61 -3.73
CA LEU A 95 2.94 -0.66 -2.29
C LEU A 95 2.58 -2.08 -1.85
N ILE A 96 2.71 -2.35 -0.55
CA ILE A 96 2.36 -3.64 0.04
C ILE A 96 1.19 -3.43 0.99
N LEU A 97 0.11 -4.16 0.79
CA LEU A 97 -0.99 -4.27 1.75
C LEU A 97 -0.96 -5.63 2.40
N PHE A 98 -1.09 -5.68 3.71
CA PHE A 98 -1.29 -6.94 4.40
C PHE A 98 -2.28 -6.83 5.54
N SER A 99 -2.87 -7.96 5.90
CA SER A 99 -3.70 -8.11 7.09
C SER A 99 -3.29 -9.34 7.89
N THR A 100 -3.70 -9.36 9.16
CA THR A 100 -3.43 -10.45 10.09
C THR A 100 -4.74 -11.05 10.60
N VAL A 101 -4.63 -12.28 11.12
CA VAL A 101 -5.75 -12.97 11.76
C VAL A 101 -6.26 -12.24 13.01
N ASP A 102 -5.38 -11.45 13.64
CA ASP A 102 -5.66 -10.71 14.89
C ASP A 102 -6.36 -9.37 14.65
N GLY A 103 -6.70 -9.06 13.39
CA GLY A 103 -7.48 -7.88 13.03
C GLY A 103 -6.66 -6.63 12.74
N ASP A 104 -5.37 -6.78 12.46
CA ASP A 104 -4.52 -5.67 12.03
C ASP A 104 -4.41 -5.63 10.50
N ALA A 105 -4.34 -4.43 9.92
CA ALA A 105 -4.06 -4.21 8.51
C ALA A 105 -3.15 -3.01 8.30
N TRP A 106 -2.29 -3.09 7.29
CA TRP A 106 -1.24 -2.11 7.05
C TRP A 106 -1.03 -1.87 5.56
N LEU A 107 -0.65 -0.64 5.22
CA LEU A 107 -0.10 -0.22 3.95
C LEU A 107 1.37 0.15 4.16
N LEU A 108 2.27 -0.45 3.37
CA LEU A 108 3.72 -0.21 3.43
C LEU A 108 4.22 0.36 2.10
N GLU A 109 5.09 1.36 2.20
CA GLU A 109 5.96 1.78 1.10
C GLU A 109 7.37 1.21 1.37
N PRO A 110 7.90 0.37 0.45
CA PRO A 110 9.12 -0.38 0.70
C PRO A 110 10.42 0.42 0.58
N ASN A 111 10.47 1.49 -0.22
CA ASN A 111 11.72 2.19 -0.54
C ASN A 111 12.18 3.10 0.61
N GLU A 112 11.25 3.88 1.16
CA GLU A 112 11.44 4.79 2.30
C GLU A 112 11.09 4.12 3.63
N ARG A 113 10.51 2.90 3.60
CA ARG A 113 10.08 2.13 4.77
C ARG A 113 9.09 2.88 5.66
N VAL A 114 8.18 3.61 5.02
CA VAL A 114 7.07 4.29 5.66
C VAL A 114 5.81 3.43 5.62
N CYS A 115 4.91 3.63 6.58
CA CYS A 115 3.70 2.84 6.70
C CYS A 115 2.52 3.63 7.24
N THR A 116 1.33 3.13 6.92
CA THR A 116 0.06 3.58 7.48
C THR A 116 -0.73 2.38 7.99
N CYS A 117 -1.30 2.50 9.17
CA CYS A 117 -2.17 1.49 9.75
C CYS A 117 -3.59 1.66 9.21
N LEU A 118 -4.16 0.59 8.64
CA LEU A 118 -5.52 0.55 8.08
C LEU A 118 -6.53 0.01 9.09
N ALA A 119 -6.10 -0.94 9.93
CA ALA A 119 -6.88 -1.46 11.04
C ALA A 119 -5.93 -1.86 12.18
N TRP A 120 -6.35 -1.59 13.42
CA TRP A 120 -5.60 -1.90 14.61
C TRP A 120 -6.49 -2.64 15.61
N ARG A 121 -6.12 -3.87 15.96
CA ARG A 121 -6.80 -4.77 16.91
C ARG A 121 -8.29 -4.92 16.61
N GLY A 122 -8.63 -5.05 15.33
CA GLY A 122 -10.02 -5.18 14.87
C GLY A 122 -10.80 -3.87 14.85
N ALA A 123 -10.17 -2.72 15.10
CA ALA A 123 -10.77 -1.41 14.89
C ALA A 123 -10.29 -0.81 13.56
N PRO A 124 -11.19 -0.33 12.69
CA PRO A 124 -10.80 0.36 11.45
C PRO A 124 -10.14 1.70 11.77
N GLY A 125 -9.06 2.03 11.05
CA GLY A 125 -8.38 3.32 11.11
C GLY A 125 -8.79 4.25 9.96
N ASP A 126 -8.57 5.55 10.15
CA ASP A 126 -8.51 6.49 9.03
C ASP A 126 -7.08 6.49 8.48
N PHE A 127 -6.94 6.28 7.18
CA PHE A 127 -5.65 6.04 6.53
C PHE A 127 -5.19 7.19 5.62
N GLY A 128 -5.89 8.33 5.62
CA GLY A 128 -5.36 9.59 5.06
C GLY A 128 -5.00 9.53 3.57
N ILE A 129 -5.69 8.70 2.79
CA ILE A 129 -5.46 8.57 1.34
C ILE A 129 -6.48 9.44 0.61
N THR A 130 -5.97 10.33 -0.24
CA THR A 130 -6.80 11.15 -1.13
C THR A 130 -6.47 10.85 -2.58
N GLU A 131 -7.46 10.38 -3.34
CA GLU A 131 -7.35 10.18 -4.79
C GLU A 131 -8.16 11.24 -5.53
N THR A 132 -7.49 12.01 -6.39
CA THR A 132 -8.11 13.08 -7.18
C THR A 132 -7.69 12.95 -8.65
N GLY A 133 -8.51 12.26 -9.45
CA GLY A 133 -8.23 12.05 -10.87
C GLY A 133 -7.00 11.18 -11.09
N GLN A 134 -5.88 11.80 -11.47
CA GLN A 134 -4.59 11.12 -11.71
C GLN A 134 -3.60 11.25 -10.55
N HIS A 135 -3.95 12.00 -9.50
CA HIS A 135 -3.08 12.21 -8.36
C HIS A 135 -3.57 11.45 -7.15
N THR A 136 -2.67 10.65 -6.57
CA THR A 136 -2.86 9.96 -5.30
C THR A 136 -1.92 10.58 -4.28
N SER A 137 -2.45 11.02 -3.15
CA SER A 137 -1.68 11.50 -2.00
C SER A 137 -1.91 10.56 -0.84
N ILE A 138 -0.84 10.17 -0.16
CA ILE A 138 -0.85 9.28 0.99
C ILE A 138 -0.22 10.03 2.15
N GLU A 139 -0.97 10.19 3.23
CA GLU A 139 -0.43 10.66 4.51
C GLU A 139 0.13 9.44 5.27
N TRP A 140 1.45 9.31 5.27
CA TRP A 140 2.13 8.24 6.00
C TRP A 140 2.05 8.47 7.50
N GLY A 141 1.61 7.45 8.24
CA GLY A 141 1.43 7.51 9.69
C GLY A 141 2.67 7.18 10.51
N GLY A 142 3.78 6.79 9.87
CA GLY A 142 5.02 6.44 10.55
C GLY A 142 5.99 5.64 9.69
N SER A 143 6.95 5.00 10.35
CA SER A 143 7.97 4.13 9.74
C SER A 143 7.95 2.72 10.30
N TYR A 144 8.46 1.76 9.52
CA TYR A 144 8.55 0.37 9.93
C TYR A 144 9.91 -0.27 9.67
N GLU A 145 10.19 -1.34 10.40
CA GLU A 145 11.33 -2.23 10.17
C GLU A 145 10.96 -3.69 10.38
N LEU A 146 11.56 -4.56 9.57
CA LEU A 146 11.46 -6.02 9.70
C LEU A 146 12.73 -6.56 10.38
N GLN A 147 12.70 -6.70 11.71
CA GLN A 147 13.85 -7.18 12.49
C GLN A 147 13.61 -8.61 12.98
N GLY A 148 14.40 -9.57 12.50
CA GLY A 148 14.18 -11.00 12.77
C GLY A 148 12.73 -11.41 12.44
N ASN A 149 12.01 -11.90 13.44
CA ASN A 149 10.60 -12.31 13.35
C ASN A 149 9.62 -11.25 13.86
N PHE A 150 10.05 -9.98 13.91
CA PHE A 150 9.24 -8.89 14.43
C PHE A 150 9.00 -7.80 13.38
N PHE A 151 7.81 -7.21 13.47
CA PHE A 151 7.41 -5.99 12.78
C PHE A 151 7.52 -4.84 13.78
N SER A 152 8.53 -3.99 13.62
CA SER A 152 8.72 -2.81 14.47
C SER A 152 8.17 -1.59 13.76
N VAL A 153 7.45 -0.74 14.49
CA VAL A 153 6.92 0.54 13.98
C VAL A 153 7.26 1.69 14.91
N ASN A 154 7.41 2.86 14.31
CA ASN A 154 7.42 4.15 14.98
C ASN A 154 6.34 5.02 14.33
N MET A 155 5.16 5.04 14.95
CA MET A 155 3.98 5.75 14.47
C MET A 155 3.84 7.12 15.13
N ASP A 156 3.36 8.10 14.37
CA ASP A 156 3.15 9.47 14.85
C ASP A 156 1.94 9.57 15.80
N ASN A 157 0.97 8.65 15.65
CA ASN A 157 -0.18 8.59 16.55
C ASN A 157 0.19 7.92 17.89
N GLY A 158 -0.41 8.39 19.00
CA GLY A 158 -0.12 7.85 20.33
C GLY A 158 -0.77 6.49 20.63
N GLU A 159 -1.76 6.07 19.85
CA GLU A 159 -2.46 4.78 20.06
C GLU A 159 -1.55 3.59 19.72
N ILE A 160 -0.84 3.69 18.60
CA ILE A 160 0.17 2.73 18.17
C ILE A 160 1.55 3.18 18.63
N GLY A 161 1.97 4.41 18.37
CA GLY A 161 3.28 4.92 18.78
C GLY A 161 4.45 4.00 18.37
N VAL A 162 5.46 3.91 19.23
CA VAL A 162 6.63 3.03 19.04
C VAL A 162 6.34 1.65 19.60
N ARG A 163 6.44 0.59 18.78
CA ARG A 163 6.25 -0.80 19.24
C ARG A 163 6.93 -1.84 18.36
N THR A 164 7.15 -3.00 18.95
CA THR A 164 7.61 -4.21 18.27
C THR A 164 6.55 -5.29 18.38
N ILE A 165 6.12 -5.84 17.24
CA ILE A 165 4.99 -6.75 17.12
C ILE A 165 5.49 -8.12 16.63
N SER A 166 5.12 -9.17 17.34
CA SER A 166 5.37 -10.56 16.97
C SER A 166 4.12 -11.23 16.40
N GLY A 167 4.28 -12.32 15.64
CA GLY A 167 3.16 -13.13 15.13
C GLY A 167 2.62 -12.71 13.76
N TYR A 168 3.10 -11.58 13.24
CA TYR A 168 2.82 -11.15 11.86
C TYR A 168 3.54 -12.05 10.84
N PRO A 169 3.07 -12.10 9.58
CA PRO A 169 3.64 -12.96 8.53
C PRO A 169 4.98 -12.41 7.97
N ILE A 170 6.00 -12.26 8.82
CA ILE A 170 7.25 -11.57 8.47
C ILE A 170 7.98 -12.20 7.28
N GLY A 171 7.93 -13.52 7.11
CA GLY A 171 8.55 -14.20 5.96
C GLY A 171 7.94 -13.76 4.62
N GLU A 172 6.61 -13.70 4.56
CA GLU A 172 5.85 -13.24 3.38
C GLU A 172 6.09 -11.75 3.14
N LEU A 173 6.08 -10.94 4.21
CA LEU A 173 6.37 -9.51 4.12
C LEU A 173 7.78 -9.21 3.62
N ARG A 174 8.79 -9.94 4.09
CA ARG A 174 10.16 -9.81 3.58
C ARG A 174 10.23 -10.12 2.09
N GLN A 175 9.53 -11.17 1.64
CA GLN A 175 9.48 -11.51 0.22
C GLN A 175 8.76 -10.43 -0.60
N ALA A 176 7.67 -9.88 -0.07
CA ALA A 176 6.94 -8.79 -0.70
C ALA A 176 7.80 -7.53 -0.83
N VAL A 177 8.44 -7.08 0.27
CA VAL A 177 9.37 -5.94 0.27
C VAL A 177 10.45 -6.13 -0.78
N LYS A 178 11.12 -7.30 -0.80
CA LYS A 178 12.17 -7.59 -1.78
C LYS A 178 11.69 -7.50 -3.23
N LYS A 179 10.45 -7.89 -3.52
CA LYS A 179 9.86 -7.81 -4.88
C LYS A 179 9.44 -6.38 -5.26
N SER A 180 9.22 -5.52 -4.27
CA SER A 180 8.67 -4.18 -4.46
C SER A 180 9.71 -3.06 -4.41
N LEU A 181 10.94 -3.34 -3.95
CA LEU A 181 12.02 -2.36 -3.94
C LEU A 181 12.38 -1.92 -5.37
N SER A 182 12.57 -0.61 -5.54
CA SER A 182 13.21 -0.07 -6.74
C SER A 182 14.67 -0.55 -6.83
N PHE A 183 15.27 -0.46 -8.02
CA PHE A 183 16.68 -0.82 -8.18
C PHE A 183 17.58 -0.01 -7.24
N ASP A 184 17.38 1.31 -7.16
CA ASP A 184 18.17 2.19 -6.29
C ASP A 184 17.94 1.90 -4.81
N ALA A 185 16.69 1.63 -4.40
CA ALA A 185 16.40 1.26 -3.02
C ALA A 185 16.98 -0.11 -2.66
N ALA A 186 16.91 -1.09 -3.57
CA ALA A 186 17.56 -2.37 -3.40
C ALA A 186 19.09 -2.22 -3.33
N MET A 187 19.69 -1.38 -4.17
CA MET A 187 21.11 -1.07 -4.12
C MET A 187 21.48 -0.32 -2.83
N ASN A 188 20.67 0.61 -2.34
CA ASN A 188 20.89 1.26 -1.05
C ASN A 188 20.71 0.31 0.14
N ASP A 189 19.79 -0.65 0.05
CA ASP A 189 19.64 -1.72 1.04
C ASP A 189 20.87 -2.65 1.03
N ILE A 190 21.47 -2.87 -0.15
CA ILE A 190 22.67 -3.70 -0.35
C ILE A 190 23.99 -2.97 -0.02
N PHE A 191 24.11 -1.68 -0.34
CA PHE A 191 25.36 -0.90 -0.34
C PHE A 191 25.30 0.39 0.50
N GLY A 192 24.11 0.98 0.69
CA GLY A 192 23.89 2.32 1.25
C GLY A 192 23.67 2.38 2.77
N GLY A 193 23.78 1.27 3.48
CA GLY A 193 23.80 1.26 4.94
C GLY A 193 22.43 1.02 5.60
N ARG A 194 22.08 -0.26 5.71
CA ARG A 194 21.64 -0.83 6.99
C ARG A 194 22.03 -2.31 7.04
N GLY A 195 23.26 -2.57 7.48
CA GLY A 195 23.71 -3.90 7.87
C GLY A 195 24.75 -4.54 6.96
N GLY A 196 25.74 -3.81 6.47
CA GLY A 196 27.06 -4.39 6.23
C GLY A 196 27.88 -4.16 7.48
N MET A 197 28.21 -5.20 8.24
CA MET A 197 29.13 -5.12 9.36
C MET A 197 30.53 -5.41 8.86
N ASP A 198 31.47 -4.51 9.12
CA ASP A 198 32.88 -4.82 8.95
C ASP A 198 33.21 -6.07 9.77
N LEU A 199 34.05 -6.94 9.22
CA LEU A 199 34.56 -8.11 9.92
C LEU A 199 35.59 -7.71 10.98
N THR A 200 35.15 -6.98 12.00
CA THR A 200 35.97 -6.67 13.19
C THR A 200 36.22 -7.95 13.99
N ASP A 201 37.20 -7.94 14.88
CA ASP A 201 37.52 -9.12 15.69
C ASP A 201 36.32 -9.56 16.57
N GLU A 202 35.50 -8.59 17.02
CA GLU A 202 34.26 -8.86 17.77
C GLU A 202 33.19 -9.55 16.90
N VAL A 203 32.96 -9.05 15.69
CA VAL A 203 32.00 -9.64 14.73
C VAL A 203 32.45 -11.04 14.31
N ILE A 204 33.75 -11.25 14.07
CA ILE A 204 34.30 -12.57 13.76
C ILE A 204 34.07 -13.53 14.94
N ALA A 205 34.34 -13.11 16.18
CA ALA A 205 34.12 -13.94 17.36
C ALA A 205 32.64 -14.33 17.54
N ASP A 206 31.71 -13.42 17.25
CA ASP A 206 30.26 -13.68 17.24
C ASP A 206 29.85 -14.68 16.15
N LEU A 207 30.37 -14.56 14.93
CA LEU A 207 30.04 -15.46 13.81
C LEU A 207 30.63 -16.85 14.01
N VAL A 208 31.84 -16.97 14.57
CA VAL A 208 32.44 -18.25 14.93
C VAL A 208 31.60 -18.97 16.00
N ARG A 209 31.07 -18.23 16.98
CA ARG A 209 30.10 -18.78 17.95
C ARG A 209 28.81 -19.28 17.29
N GLN A 210 28.45 -18.71 16.15
CA GLN A 210 27.29 -19.13 15.33
C GLN A 210 27.63 -20.25 14.33
N GLY A 211 28.86 -20.75 14.32
CA GLY A 211 29.28 -21.91 13.52
C GLY A 211 30.02 -21.58 12.23
N TRP A 212 30.36 -20.31 11.98
CA TRP A 212 31.18 -19.90 10.84
C TRP A 212 32.66 -20.26 11.03
N SER A 213 33.37 -20.54 9.94
CA SER A 213 34.80 -20.83 9.98
C SER A 213 35.63 -19.57 10.20
N GLN A 214 36.45 -19.56 11.25
CA GLN A 214 37.35 -18.44 11.56
C GLN A 214 38.35 -18.15 10.43
N ASP A 215 38.85 -19.20 9.77
CA ASP A 215 39.82 -19.07 8.68
C ASP A 215 39.16 -18.42 7.44
N GLU A 216 37.91 -18.79 7.14
CA GLU A 216 37.15 -18.21 6.02
C GLU A 216 36.81 -16.74 6.28
N LEU A 217 36.37 -16.38 7.49
CA LEU A 217 36.09 -15.00 7.88
C LEU A 217 37.35 -14.13 7.86
N THR A 218 38.47 -14.66 8.34
CA THR A 218 39.76 -13.93 8.33
C THR A 218 40.24 -13.68 6.91
N LYS A 219 40.06 -14.65 6.00
CA LYS A 219 40.36 -14.49 4.58
C LYS A 219 39.43 -13.46 3.94
N ALA A 220 38.12 -13.58 4.16
CA ALA A 220 37.12 -12.66 3.64
C ALA A 220 37.39 -11.21 4.06
N ARG A 221 37.81 -10.99 5.31
CA ARG A 221 38.25 -9.68 5.80
C ARG A 221 39.43 -9.11 5.00
N ARG A 222 40.43 -9.94 4.67
CA ARG A 222 41.58 -9.51 3.84
C ARG A 222 41.15 -9.14 2.43
N ASP A 223 40.16 -9.86 1.90
CA ASP A 223 39.58 -9.64 0.57
C ASP A 223 38.56 -8.47 0.56
N GLY A 224 38.45 -7.72 1.66
CA GLY A 224 37.59 -6.54 1.78
C GLY A 224 36.11 -6.85 1.97
N ALA A 225 35.76 -8.08 2.33
CA ALA A 225 34.37 -8.48 2.52
C ALA A 225 33.76 -7.88 3.80
N ILE A 226 32.45 -7.64 3.74
CA ILE A 226 31.60 -7.26 4.88
C ILE A 226 30.58 -8.36 5.14
N TYR A 227 30.16 -8.53 6.39
CA TYR A 227 29.09 -9.45 6.75
C TYR A 227 27.73 -8.77 6.65
N SER A 228 26.76 -9.43 6.01
CA SER A 228 25.38 -8.94 5.92
C SER A 228 24.46 -9.75 6.85
N PRO A 229 24.01 -9.20 7.99
CA PRO A 229 23.04 -9.88 8.87
C PRO A 229 21.70 -10.13 8.18
N ALA A 230 21.33 -9.28 7.21
CA ALA A 230 20.10 -9.44 6.45
C ALA A 230 20.10 -10.69 5.56
N ARG A 231 21.28 -11.14 5.13
CA ARG A 231 21.47 -12.28 4.21
C ARG A 231 22.13 -13.49 4.87
N ASP A 232 22.62 -13.34 6.11
CA ASP A 232 23.52 -14.30 6.77
C ASP A 232 24.64 -14.76 5.82
N SER A 233 25.32 -13.78 5.20
CA SER A 233 26.30 -14.04 4.14
C SER A 233 27.40 -12.98 4.07
N LEU A 234 28.58 -13.36 3.56
CA LEU A 234 29.68 -12.46 3.24
C LEU A 234 29.47 -11.78 1.88
N LEU A 235 29.65 -10.47 1.83
CA LEU A 235 29.57 -9.65 0.62
C LEU A 235 30.97 -9.12 0.28
N TYR A 236 31.44 -9.46 -0.92
CA TYR A 236 32.74 -9.02 -1.41
C TYR A 236 32.60 -7.74 -2.24
N PRO A 237 33.60 -6.85 -2.22
CA PRO A 237 33.62 -5.69 -3.10
C PRO A 237 33.59 -6.15 -4.56
N ALA A 238 32.89 -5.42 -5.42
CA ALA A 238 32.91 -5.68 -6.85
C ALA A 238 34.37 -5.59 -7.33
N MET A 239 34.85 -6.62 -8.04
CA MET A 239 36.19 -6.59 -8.62
C MET A 239 36.25 -5.42 -9.60
N SER A 240 36.92 -4.35 -9.20
CA SER A 240 37.35 -3.30 -10.12
C SER A 240 38.36 -3.96 -11.05
N ASP A 241 37.95 -4.27 -12.29
CA ASP A 241 38.89 -4.57 -13.36
C ASP A 241 39.78 -3.33 -13.58
N LEU A 242 40.91 -3.30 -12.86
CA LEU A 242 42.05 -2.44 -13.15
C LEU A 242 42.84 -3.14 -14.26
N GLY A 243 42.84 -2.53 -15.44
CA GLY A 243 43.76 -2.86 -16.53
C GLY A 243 45.21 -2.56 -16.20
#